data_AF-A0AAX1C0K6-F1
#
_entry.id   AF-A0AAX1C0K6-F1
#
_cell.length_a   1.000
_cell.length_b   1.000
_cell.length_c   1.000
_cell.angle_alpha   90.00
_cell.angle_beta   90.00
_cell.angle_gamma   90.00
#
_symmetry.space_group_name_H-M   'P 1'
#
loop_
_entity.id
_entity.type
_entity.pdbx_description
1 polymer ?
#
loop_
_entity_poly.entity_id
_entity_poly.type
_entity_poly.pdbx_seq_one_letter_code
_entity_poly.pdbx_strand_id
1 'polypeptide(L)'
;MSESSDKRSSISAGDFFKGTAYTDKVKNQASSGDYHSFPESVDAHAGQGTVSVITGGDGIERLKLEISGNYRGKEGIFEYIREPNGSINHRLFVPK
;
A
#
# COMPACT_ATOMS: atom_id res chain seq x y z
N MET A 1 -7.48 28.57 -24.72
CA MET A 1 -8.09 27.65 -23.73
C MET A 1 -7.88 26.26 -24.27
N SER A 2 -6.93 25.52 -23.71
CA SER A 2 -6.75 24.10 -24.00
C SER A 2 -6.65 23.41 -22.65
N GLU A 3 -7.77 22.87 -22.21
CA GLU A 3 -7.82 21.96 -21.07
C GLU A 3 -7.18 20.64 -21.52
N SER A 4 -5.98 20.38 -21.04
CA SER A 4 -5.40 19.04 -21.06
C SER A 4 -5.54 18.47 -19.66
N SER A 5 -6.38 17.45 -19.59
CA SER A 5 -6.78 16.63 -18.46
C SER A 5 -5.62 16.02 -17.67
N ASP A 6 -5.35 16.56 -16.49
CA ASP A 6 -4.67 15.86 -15.40
C ASP A 6 -5.65 15.67 -14.23
N LYS A 7 -6.64 14.79 -14.42
CA LYS A 7 -7.42 14.22 -13.32
C LYS A 7 -6.84 12.87 -12.94
N ARG A 8 -5.62 12.86 -12.40
CA ARG A 8 -5.25 11.78 -11.47
C ARG A 8 -6.03 12.08 -10.19
N SER A 9 -7.21 11.47 -10.07
CA SER A 9 -7.98 11.50 -8.83
C SER A 9 -7.05 11.07 -7.69
N SER A 10 -6.74 11.99 -6.78
CA SER A 10 -6.02 11.69 -5.56
C SER A 10 -6.80 10.61 -4.82
N ILE A 11 -6.30 9.37 -4.83
CA ILE A 11 -6.94 8.26 -4.12
C ILE A 11 -6.86 8.58 -2.63
N SER A 12 -8.01 8.62 -1.96
CA SER A 12 -8.07 8.76 -0.51
C SER A 12 -7.52 7.48 0.14
N ALA A 13 -7.02 7.58 1.37
CA ALA A 13 -6.52 6.41 2.09
C ALA A 13 -7.61 5.32 2.26
N GLY A 14 -8.87 5.73 2.50
CA GLY A 14 -10.00 4.80 2.59
C GLY A 14 -10.33 4.05 1.30
N ASP A 15 -10.02 4.64 0.14
CA ASP A 15 -10.22 4.02 -1.17
C ASP A 15 -8.98 3.29 -1.71
N PHE A 16 -7.89 3.21 -0.92
CA PHE A 16 -6.60 2.72 -1.39
C PHE A 16 -6.67 1.29 -1.99
N PHE A 17 -7.46 0.41 -1.38
CA PHE A 17 -7.66 -0.98 -1.81
C PHE A 17 -8.85 -1.17 -2.76
N LYS A 18 -9.56 -0.10 -3.15
CA LYS A 18 -10.72 -0.22 -4.03
C LYS A 18 -10.28 -0.66 -5.43
N GLY A 19 -10.82 -1.80 -5.87
CA GLY A 19 -10.54 -2.38 -7.18
C GLY A 19 -9.11 -2.90 -7.34
N THR A 20 -8.43 -3.21 -6.24
CA THR A 20 -7.06 -3.73 -6.27
C THR A 20 -7.05 -5.25 -6.10
N ALA A 21 -5.91 -5.85 -6.40
CA ALA A 21 -5.63 -7.25 -6.10
C ALA A 21 -4.17 -7.40 -5.67
N TYR A 22 -3.90 -8.33 -4.75
CA TYR A 22 -2.54 -8.71 -4.40
C TYR A 22 -1.89 -9.50 -5.54
N THR A 23 -0.65 -9.13 -5.87
CA THR A 23 0.21 -9.92 -6.77
C THR A 23 0.55 -11.28 -6.16
N ASP A 24 0.90 -12.26 -6.98
CA ASP A 24 1.31 -13.59 -6.48
C ASP A 24 2.58 -13.52 -5.62
N LYS A 25 3.48 -12.58 -5.93
CA LYS A 25 4.61 -12.23 -5.08
C LYS A 25 4.15 -11.92 -3.65
N VAL A 26 3.17 -11.02 -3.50
CA VAL A 26 2.67 -10.62 -2.18
C VAL A 26 1.97 -11.77 -1.47
N LYS A 27 1.19 -12.60 -2.18
CA LYS A 27 0.55 -13.79 -1.59
C LYS A 27 1.59 -14.79 -1.03
N ASN A 28 2.67 -15.00 -1.76
CA ASN A 28 3.78 -15.85 -1.31
C ASN A 28 4.48 -15.26 -0.08
N GLN A 29 4.75 -13.95 -0.08
CA GLN A 29 5.34 -13.26 1.07
C GLN A 29 4.43 -13.28 2.30
N ALA A 30 3.11 -13.15 2.14
CA ALA A 30 2.15 -13.23 3.24
C ALA A 30 2.17 -14.61 3.94
N SER A 31 2.70 -15.64 3.27
CA SER A 31 2.83 -17.00 3.80
C SER A 31 4.21 -17.30 4.42
N SER A 32 5.16 -16.36 4.39
CA SER A 32 6.54 -16.58 4.84
C SER A 32 6.70 -16.70 6.37
N GLY A 33 5.74 -16.16 7.13
CA GLY A 33 5.81 -16.04 8.59
C GLY A 33 6.68 -14.87 9.10
N ASP A 34 7.27 -14.05 8.23
CA ASP A 34 7.99 -12.83 8.60
C ASP A 34 7.04 -11.61 8.73
N TYR A 35 7.58 -10.39 8.67
CA TYR A 35 6.75 -9.18 8.77
C TYR A 35 5.86 -8.89 7.55
N HIS A 36 5.93 -9.67 6.47
CA HIS A 36 4.94 -9.65 5.39
C HIS A 36 3.65 -10.39 5.78
N SER A 37 3.69 -11.24 6.82
CA SER A 37 2.62 -12.17 7.17
C SER A 37 1.54 -11.58 8.10
N PHE A 38 1.44 -10.26 8.22
CA PHE A 38 0.39 -9.65 9.05
C PHE A 38 -1.00 -9.96 8.48
N PRO A 39 -2.09 -9.91 9.27
CA PRO A 39 -3.42 -10.26 8.78
C PRO A 39 -3.94 -9.31 7.71
N GLU A 40 -4.68 -9.80 6.70
CA GLU A 40 -5.37 -8.96 5.72
C GLU A 40 -6.44 -8.04 6.34
N SER A 41 -6.89 -8.33 7.57
CA SER A 41 -7.82 -7.44 8.28
C SER A 41 -7.26 -6.03 8.52
N VAL A 42 -5.93 -5.84 8.42
CA VAL A 42 -5.30 -4.51 8.47
C VAL A 42 -5.76 -3.63 7.30
N ASP A 43 -6.14 -4.20 6.16
CA ASP A 43 -6.59 -3.44 4.97
C ASP A 43 -7.85 -2.61 5.29
N ALA A 44 -8.71 -3.08 6.20
CA ALA A 44 -9.90 -2.36 6.66
C ALA A 44 -9.56 -1.05 7.40
N HIS A 45 -8.32 -0.89 7.84
CA HIS A 45 -7.82 0.30 8.53
C HIS A 45 -7.17 1.33 7.59
N ALA A 46 -7.25 1.13 6.27
CA ALA A 46 -6.62 2.02 5.29
C ALA A 46 -7.00 3.50 5.48
N GLY A 47 -8.24 3.78 5.86
CA GLY A 47 -8.72 5.15 6.13
C GLY A 47 -8.02 5.88 7.28
N GLN A 48 -7.25 5.17 8.11
CA GLN A 48 -6.43 5.72 9.20
C GLN A 48 -4.99 6.02 8.77
N GLY A 49 -4.60 5.62 7.55
CA GLY A 49 -3.26 5.79 7.03
C GLY A 49 -3.06 7.07 6.22
N THR A 50 -1.82 7.26 5.79
CA THR A 50 -1.40 8.35 4.89
C THR A 50 -1.04 7.77 3.53
N VAL A 51 -1.53 8.39 2.46
CA VAL A 51 -1.15 8.05 1.08
C VAL A 51 -0.16 9.08 0.55
N SER A 52 0.93 8.60 -0.05
CA SER A 52 1.93 9.43 -0.71
C SER A 52 2.29 8.87 -2.10
N VAL A 53 2.81 9.73 -2.96
CA VAL A 53 3.40 9.30 -4.24
C VAL A 53 4.88 9.03 -4.03
N ILE A 54 5.35 7.90 -4.54
CA ILE A 54 6.78 7.54 -4.55
C ILE A 54 7.22 7.23 -5.98
N THR A 55 8.46 7.57 -6.32
CA THR A 55 9.07 7.19 -7.61
C THR A 55 10.05 6.06 -7.36
N GLY A 56 9.83 4.91 -8.02
CA GLY A 56 10.74 3.77 -7.94
C GLY A 56 12.08 4.05 -8.62
N GLY A 57 13.07 3.19 -8.38
CA GLY A 57 14.36 3.26 -9.10
C GLY A 57 14.24 3.04 -10.62
N ASP A 58 13.07 2.55 -11.07
CA ASP A 58 12.67 2.41 -12.47
C ASP A 58 12.01 3.67 -13.06
N GLY A 59 11.89 4.75 -12.28
CA GLY A 59 11.24 5.99 -12.69
C GLY A 59 9.70 5.93 -12.68
N ILE A 60 9.10 4.82 -12.23
CA ILE A 60 7.64 4.67 -12.21
C ILE A 60 7.08 5.20 -10.89
N GLU A 61 6.12 6.13 -11.00
CA GLU A 61 5.35 6.63 -9.86
C GLU A 61 4.34 5.60 -9.36
N ARG A 62 4.25 5.46 -8.04
CA ARG A 62 3.37 4.53 -7.34
C ARG A 62 2.73 5.23 -6.14
N LEU A 63 1.64 4.66 -5.65
CA LEU A 63 1.05 5.11 -4.38
C LEU A 63 1.57 4.24 -3.24
N LYS A 64 2.07 4.87 -2.19
CA LYS A 64 2.42 4.23 -0.92
C LYS A 64 1.33 4.54 0.10
N LEU A 65 0.87 3.53 0.82
CA LEU A 65 0.02 3.69 2.01
C LEU A 65 0.81 3.29 3.24
N GLU A 66 0.75 4.12 4.28
CA GLU A 66 1.37 3.88 5.57
C GLU A 66 0.30 3.95 6.66
N ILE A 67 0.12 2.86 7.41
CA ILE A 67 -0.82 2.78 8.54
C ILE A 67 -0.01 2.52 9.81
N SER A 68 -0.08 3.42 10.78
CA SER A 68 0.55 3.20 12.09
C SER A 68 -0.17 2.10 12.87
N GLY A 69 0.57 1.25 13.57
CA GLY A 69 -0.03 0.27 14.47
C GLY A 69 0.96 -0.62 15.20
N ASN A 70 0.45 -1.74 15.72
CA ASN A 70 1.24 -2.75 16.42
C ASN A 70 1.11 -4.11 15.76
N TYR A 71 2.23 -4.81 15.59
CA TYR A 71 2.24 -6.19 15.13
C TYR A 71 3.29 -6.98 15.90
N ARG A 72 2.91 -8.14 16.42
CA ARG A 72 3.77 -9.04 17.21
C ARG A 72 4.46 -8.32 18.40
N GLY A 73 3.72 -7.46 19.09
CA GLY A 73 4.21 -6.75 20.27
C GLY A 73 5.14 -5.58 19.96
N LYS A 74 5.32 -5.21 18.69
CA LYS A 74 6.14 -4.07 18.27
C LYS A 74 5.27 -2.99 17.66
N GLU A 75 5.55 -1.74 18.01
CA GLU A 75 5.00 -0.57 17.32
C GLU A 75 5.72 -0.39 15.98
N GLY A 76 5.00 0.04 14.95
CA GLY A 76 5.56 0.19 13.61
C GLY A 76 4.55 0.70 12.59
N ILE A 77 4.92 0.57 11.33
CA ILE A 77 4.12 0.99 10.17
C ILE A 77 3.79 -0.23 9.32
N PHE A 78 2.53 -0.38 8.93
CA PHE A 78 2.13 -1.25 7.83
C PHE A 78 2.25 -0.47 6.53
N GLU A 79 3.17 -0.88 5.68
CA GLU A 79 3.42 -0.28 4.38
C GLU A 79 2.76 -1.10 3.27
N TYR A 80 2.21 -0.41 2.28
CA TYR A 80 1.72 -1.01 1.03
C TYR A 80 2.16 -0.16 -0.16
N ILE A 81 2.40 -0.80 -1.30
CA ILE A 81 2.64 -0.10 -2.57
C ILE A 81 1.66 -0.59 -3.63
N ARG A 82 0.89 0.36 -4.18
CA ARG A 82 -0.04 0.18 -5.28
C ARG A 82 0.61 0.64 -6.58
N GLU A 83 0.70 -0.30 -7.52
CA GLU A 83 1.21 -0.09 -8.87
C GLU A 83 0.23 0.73 -9.73
N PRO A 84 0.67 1.35 -10.84
CA PRO A 84 -0.21 2.11 -11.75
C PRO A 84 -1.38 1.29 -12.30
N ASN A 85 -1.19 -0.03 -12.48
CA ASN A 85 -2.24 -0.95 -12.92
C ASN A 85 -3.23 -1.35 -11.82
N GLY A 86 -3.09 -0.80 -10.60
CA GLY A 86 -3.95 -1.06 -9.46
C GLY A 86 -3.57 -2.27 -8.61
N SER A 87 -2.58 -3.07 -9.01
CA SER A 87 -2.13 -4.21 -8.20
C SER A 87 -1.36 -3.76 -6.96
N ILE A 88 -1.47 -4.52 -5.86
CA ILE A 88 -0.64 -4.34 -4.67
C ILE A 88 0.57 -5.27 -4.77
N ASN A 89 1.75 -4.67 -4.94
CA ASN A 89 3.01 -5.38 -5.22
C ASN A 89 4.03 -5.33 -4.05
N HIS A 90 3.64 -4.65 -2.96
CA HIS A 90 4.37 -4.62 -1.72
C HIS A 90 3.39 -4.56 -0.54
N ARG A 91 3.70 -5.32 0.50
CA ARG A 91 3.15 -5.18 1.84
C ARG A 91 4.26 -5.50 2.84
N LEU A 92 4.44 -4.72 3.89
CA LEU A 92 5.44 -5.02 4.92
C LEU A 92 5.09 -4.30 6.22
N PHE A 93 5.20 -4.99 7.36
CA PHE A 93 5.28 -4.30 8.64
C PHE A 93 6.73 -3.91 8.94
N VAL A 94 6.96 -2.63 9.21
CA VAL A 94 8.27 -2.07 9.58
C VAL A 94 8.21 -1.69 11.06
N PRO A 95 8.79 -2.50 11.97
CA PRO A 95 8.92 -2.13 13.38
C PRO A 95 9.78 -0.88 13.56
N LYS A 96 9.43 -0.04 14.54
CA LYS A 96 10.29 1.05 15.01
C LYS A 96 11.50 0.54 15.80
#